data_AF-A0A4Q5RFJ0-F1
#
_entry.id   AF-A0A4Q5RFJ0-F1
#
_cell.length_a   1.000
_cell.length_b   1.000
_cell.length_c   1.000
_cell.angle_alpha   90.00
_cell.angle_beta   90.00
_cell.angle_gamma   90.00
#
_symmetry.space_group_name_H-M   'P 1'
#
loop_
_entity.id
_entity.type
_entity.pdbx_description
1 polymer ?
#
loop_
_entity_poly.entity_id
_entity_poly.type
_entity_poly.pdbx_seq_one_letter_code
_entity_poly.pdbx_strand_id
1 'polypeptide(L)'
;MSQDFRILWANCLRVIRTEVGEQSFRTWFEPIAPVELQGKVLTIQVPSVYFYEFLEEHYVEELKRAIFQELGPEGRLEYSVVVD
;
A
#
# COMPACT_ATOMS: atom_id res chain seq x y z
N MET A 1 -15.52 11.10 -12.19
CA MET A 1 -15.19 9.68 -12.02
C MET A 1 -14.46 9.57 -10.71
N SER A 2 -15.09 8.97 -9.70
CA SER A 2 -14.45 8.75 -8.40
C SER A 2 -13.31 7.75 -8.64
N GLN A 3 -12.07 8.15 -8.40
CA GLN A 3 -10.95 7.24 -8.50
C GLN A 3 -11.09 6.28 -7.32
N ASP A 4 -11.60 5.07 -7.57
CA ASP A 4 -11.83 4.09 -6.53
C ASP A 4 -10.49 3.64 -5.94
N PHE A 5 -10.18 4.15 -4.75
CA PHE A 5 -8.97 3.82 -3.99
C PHE A 5 -8.76 2.31 -3.82
N ARG A 6 -9.86 1.54 -3.82
CA ARG A 6 -9.85 0.07 -3.79
C ARG A 6 -9.26 -0.53 -5.06
N ILE A 7 -9.62 0.00 -6.22
CA ILE A 7 -9.09 -0.45 -7.52
C ILE A 7 -7.61 -0.07 -7.63
N LEU A 8 -7.29 1.15 -7.23
CA LEU A 8 -5.91 1.65 -7.23
C LEU A 8 -5.00 0.77 -6.36
N TRP A 9 -5.42 0.50 -5.13
CA TRP A 9 -4.66 -0.40 -4.25
C TRP A 9 -4.58 -1.83 -4.80
N ALA A 10 -5.65 -2.36 -5.37
CA ALA A 10 -5.62 -3.69 -6.01
C ALA A 10 -4.60 -3.76 -7.16
N ASN A 11 -4.44 -2.68 -7.92
CA ASN A 11 -3.37 -2.58 -8.92
C ASN A 11 -1.98 -2.51 -8.28
N CYS A 12 -1.81 -1.71 -7.23
CA CYS A 12 -0.55 -1.66 -6.47
C CYS A 12 -0.16 -3.07 -5.97
N LEU A 13 -1.11 -3.78 -5.37
CA LEU A 13 -0.91 -5.14 -4.86
C LEU A 13 -0.48 -6.12 -5.97
N ARG A 14 -1.01 -5.98 -7.20
CA ARG A 14 -0.60 -6.81 -8.34
C ARG A 14 0.86 -6.58 -8.74
N VAL A 15 1.31 -5.32 -8.72
CA VAL A 15 2.72 -4.97 -8.98
C VAL A 15 3.59 -5.55 -7.87
N ILE A 16 3.25 -5.24 -6.61
CA ILE A 16 4.00 -5.68 -5.43
C ILE A 16 4.12 -7.21 -5.38
N ARG A 17 3.02 -7.95 -5.60
CA ARG A 17 3.03 -9.43 -5.60
C ARG A 17 4.05 -10.03 -6.56
N THR A 18 4.28 -9.37 -7.70
CA THR A 18 5.24 -9.82 -8.70
C THR A 18 6.68 -9.55 -8.27
N GLU A 19 6.92 -8.51 -7.48
CA GLU A 19 8.26 -8.10 -7.03
C GLU A 19 8.70 -8.83 -5.75
N VAL A 20 7.82 -8.93 -4.73
CA VAL A 20 8.18 -9.49 -3.40
C VAL A 20 7.97 -11.01 -3.29
N GLY A 21 7.26 -11.62 -4.24
CA GLY A 21 6.89 -13.03 -4.23
C GLY A 21 5.68 -13.38 -3.34
N GLU A 22 5.10 -14.56 -3.54
CA GLU A 22 3.79 -14.91 -2.95
C GLU A 22 3.81 -15.05 -1.41
N GLN A 23 4.90 -15.57 -0.83
CA GLN A 23 4.99 -15.76 0.62
C GLN A 23 5.04 -14.43 1.38
N SER A 24 5.91 -13.52 0.93
CA SER A 24 6.02 -12.15 1.47
C SER A 24 4.72 -11.39 1.29
N PHE A 25 4.10 -11.51 0.11
CA PHE A 25 2.84 -10.85 -0.21
C PHE A 25 1.71 -11.24 0.76
N ARG A 26 1.47 -12.55 0.96
CA ARG A 26 0.41 -13.05 1.86
C ARG A 26 0.62 -12.63 3.31
N THR A 27 1.88 -12.58 3.75
CA THR A 27 2.18 -12.23 5.15
C THR A 27 2.00 -10.74 5.41
N TRP A 28 2.53 -9.89 4.51
CA TRP A 28 2.68 -8.46 4.79
C TRP A 28 1.64 -7.57 4.11
N PHE A 29 1.17 -7.93 2.92
CA PHE A 29 0.34 -7.06 2.08
C PHE A 29 -1.12 -7.49 1.99
N GLU A 30 -1.41 -8.80 2.07
CA GLU A 30 -2.77 -9.33 2.12
C GLU A 30 -3.63 -8.75 3.27
N PRO A 31 -3.11 -8.53 4.51
CA PRO A 31 -3.90 -7.93 5.58
C PRO A 31 -4.06 -6.40 5.46
N ILE A 32 -3.42 -5.74 4.48
CA ILE A 32 -3.48 -4.29 4.31
C ILE A 32 -4.72 -3.90 3.51
N ALA A 33 -5.55 -3.05 4.10
CA ALA A 33 -6.74 -2.52 3.45
C ALA A 33 -6.57 -1.04 3.10
N PRO A 34 -7.02 -0.58 1.92
CA PRO A 34 -6.99 0.84 1.62
C PRO A 34 -8.18 1.53 2.31
N VAL A 35 -7.94 2.69 2.91
CA VAL A 35 -8.93 3.42 3.71
C VAL A 35 -9.53 4.56 2.92
N GLU A 36 -8.66 5.36 2.30
CA GLU A 36 -9.05 6.60 1.66
C GLU A 36 -8.03 7.00 0.59
N LEU A 37 -8.48 7.76 -0.41
CA LEU A 37 -7.63 8.45 -1.36
C LEU A 37 -8.04 9.92 -1.39
N GLN A 38 -7.15 10.80 -0.90
CA GLN A 38 -7.34 12.24 -0.98
C GLN A 38 -6.38 12.84 -2.00
N GLY A 39 -6.90 13.23 -3.16
CA GLY A 39 -6.10 13.77 -4.27
C GLY A 39 -5.10 12.73 -4.80
N LYS A 40 -3.84 12.81 -4.35
CA LYS A 40 -2.76 11.89 -4.72
C LYS A 40 -2.13 11.19 -3.50
N VAL A 41 -2.85 11.18 -2.38
CA VAL A 41 -2.41 10.55 -1.15
C VAL A 41 -3.32 9.36 -0.84
N LEU A 42 -2.78 8.15 -0.97
CA LEU A 42 -3.48 6.92 -0.61
C LEU A 42 -3.18 6.60 0.85
N THR A 43 -4.22 6.51 1.68
CA THR A 43 -4.11 6.00 3.04
C THR A 43 -4.41 4.52 3.06
N ILE A 44 -3.49 3.73 3.60
CA ILE A 44 -3.65 2.30 3.84
C ILE A 44 -3.69 2.01 5.34
N GLN A 45 -4.47 0.99 5.70
CA GLN A 45 -4.58 0.50 7.06
C GLN A 45 -3.69 -0.72 7.24
N VAL A 46 -2.85 -0.66 8.26
CA VAL A 46 -2.01 -1.77 8.71
C VAL A 46 -2.51 -2.28 10.07
N PRO A 47 -2.36 -3.58 10.37
CA PRO A 47 -2.88 -4.17 11.60
C PRO A 47 -2.10 -3.77 12.86
N SER A 48 -0.85 -3.32 12.75
CA SER A 48 -0.05 -2.87 13.89
C SER A 48 1.11 -1.95 13.48
N VAL A 49 1.72 -1.27 14.45
CA VAL A 49 2.93 -0.46 14.23
C VAL A 49 4.09 -1.31 13.71
N TYR A 50 4.21 -2.56 14.18
CA TYR A 50 5.25 -3.50 13.69
C TYR A 50 5.13 -3.78 12.19
N PHE A 51 3.90 -3.86 11.66
CA PHE A 51 3.69 -3.98 10.21
C PHE A 51 4.21 -2.76 9.47
N TYR A 52 3.89 -1.55 9.97
CA TYR A 52 4.41 -0.31 9.39
C TYR A 52 5.94 -0.30 9.39
N GLU A 53 6.58 -0.59 10.52
CA GLU A 53 8.06 -0.58 10.63
C GLU A 53 8.70 -1.60 9.68
N PHE A 54 8.16 -2.81 9.59
CA PHE A 54 8.68 -3.84 8.70
C PHE A 54 8.52 -3.46 7.22
N LEU A 55 7.37 -2.89 6.85
CA LEU A 55 7.14 -2.41 5.48
C LEU A 55 8.08 -1.26 5.13
N GLU A 56 8.31 -0.31 6.03
CA GLU A 56 9.24 0.80 5.80
C GLU A 56 10.69 0.33 5.71
N GLU A 57 11.09 -0.68 6.48
CA GLU A 57 12.46 -1.21 6.45
C GLU A 57 12.72 -2.10 5.22
N HIS A 58 11.77 -2.96 4.84
CA HIS A 58 11.98 -3.99 3.84
C HIS A 58 11.31 -3.75 2.49
N TYR A 59 10.21 -3.01 2.43
CA TYR A 59 9.34 -2.91 1.25
C TYR A 59 8.96 -1.50 0.83
N VAL A 60 9.61 -0.48 1.41
CA VAL A 60 9.30 0.93 1.14
C VAL A 60 9.50 1.29 -0.33
N GLU A 61 10.48 0.67 -0.99
CA GLU A 61 10.80 0.93 -2.39
C GLU A 61 9.73 0.34 -3.32
N GLU A 62 9.25 -0.86 -3.02
CA GLU A 62 8.17 -1.55 -3.73
C GLU A 62 6.85 -0.79 -3.57
N LEU A 63 6.55 -0.30 -2.36
CA LEU A 63 5.39 0.54 -2.08
C LEU A 63 5.45 1.86 -2.85
N LYS A 64 6.58 2.58 -2.77
CA LYS A 64 6.79 3.82 -3.54
C LYS A 64 6.63 3.58 -5.04
N ARG A 65 7.21 2.51 -5.57
CA ARG A 65 7.13 2.18 -7.00
C ARG A 65 5.71 1.87 -7.43
N ALA A 66 4.96 1.09 -6.65
CA ALA A 66 3.57 0.78 -6.93
C ALA A 66 2.69 2.04 -6.91
N ILE A 67 2.92 2.94 -5.95
CA ILE A 67 2.19 4.20 -5.84
C ILE A 67 2.56 5.17 -6.96
N PHE A 68 3.85 5.25 -7.32
CA PHE A 68 4.32 6.07 -8.43
C PHE A 68 3.68 5.65 -9.76
N GLN A 69 3.50 4.34 -9.99
CA GLN A 69 2.86 3.84 -11.20
C GLN A 69 1.38 4.21 -11.30
N GLU A 70 0.65 4.18 -10.17
CA GLU A 70 -0.80 4.42 -10.17
C GLU A 70 -1.18 5.90 -9.98
N LEU A 71 -0.46 6.64 -9.14
CA LEU A 71 -0.75 8.06 -8.79
C LEU A 71 0.22 9.06 -9.45
N GLY A 72 1.27 8.56 -10.11
CA GLY A 72 2.30 9.36 -10.73
C GLY A 72 3.35 9.90 -9.74
N PRO A 73 4.20 10.84 -10.17
CA PRO A 73 5.34 11.34 -9.39
C PRO A 73 4.97 12.09 -8.11
N GLU A 74 3.73 12.54 -7.99
CA GLU A 74 3.20 13.23 -6.81
C GLU A 74 2.42 12.29 -5.88
N GLY A 75 2.38 10.99 -6.21
CA GLY A 75 1.75 9.96 -5.41
C GLY A 75 2.42 9.82 -4.04
N ARG A 76 1.62 9.76 -2.98
CA ARG A 76 2.07 9.52 -1.61
C ARG A 76 1.28 8.39 -0.97
N LEU A 77 1.94 7.70 -0.05
CA LEU A 77 1.35 6.65 0.77
C LEU A 77 1.35 7.11 2.22
N GLU A 78 0.22 6.97 2.89
CA GLU A 78 0.08 7.18 4.33
C GLU A 78 -0.38 5.90 5.00
N TYR A 79 0.05 5.70 6.24
CA TYR A 79 -0.29 4.54 7.03
C TYR A 79 -1.23 4.94 8.16
N SER A 80 -2.26 4.13 8.37
CA SER A 80 -3.16 4.19 9.50
C SER A 80 -3.10 2.86 10.25
N VAL A 81 -2.89 2.90 11.57
CA VAL A 81 -2.89 1.69 12.39
C VAL A 81 -4.31 1.47 12.90
N VAL A 82 -4.81 0.23 12.85
CA VAL A 82 -6.08 -0.12 13.49
C VAL A 82 -5.96 0.17 14.99
N VAL A 83 -6.77 1.11 15.49
CA VAL A 83 -6.96 1.35 16.93
C VAL A 83 -8.33 0.79 17.27
N ASP A 84 -8.36 -0.25 18.10
CA ASP A 84 -9.58 -0.83 18.67
C ASP A 84 -10.28 0.16 19.61
#